data_AF-R5LIZ2-F1
#
_entry.id   AF-R5LIZ2-F1
#
_cell.length_a   1.000
_cell.length_b   1.000
_cell.length_c   1.000
_cell.angle_alpha   90.00
_cell.angle_beta   90.00
_cell.angle_gamma   90.00
#
_symmetry.space_group_name_H-M   'P 1'
#
loop_
_entity.id
_entity.type
_entity.pdbx_description
1 polymer ?
#
loop_
_entity_poly.entity_id
_entity_poly.type
_entity_poly.pdbx_seq_one_letter_code
_entity_poly.pdbx_strand_id
1 'polypeptide(L)'
;MNSDAPEGGRSSLSKNTMLLLAVTLHNIPEGMAVGVVYAGLASGGASIAAASALALSLGIAIQNFPEGAIISLPLRSSGMGKGRAFLLGTLSGAVEPLAAVLTVLLSGLVVPVLPYLLSFAAGAMVYVVVEELIPEMSGEPHSNVGTIAFAAGFVVMMSLDTALG
;
A
#
# COMPACT_ATOMS: atom_id res chain seq x y z
N MET A 1 -24.27 8.78 -11.52
CA MET A 1 -23.30 9.80 -11.98
C MET A 1 -22.15 9.05 -12.66
N ASN A 2 -22.36 8.55 -13.89
CA ASN A 2 -21.37 7.77 -14.64
C ASN A 2 -20.57 8.70 -15.55
N SER A 3 -19.53 9.32 -15.02
CA SER A 3 -18.47 9.90 -15.84
C SER A 3 -17.32 8.90 -15.89
N ASP A 4 -17.17 8.18 -17.01
CA ASP A 4 -16.04 7.25 -17.24
C ASP A 4 -14.69 7.99 -17.38
N ALA A 5 -14.72 9.32 -17.44
CA ALA A 5 -13.54 10.15 -17.53
C ALA A 5 -12.80 10.19 -16.19
N PRO A 6 -11.50 9.84 -16.13
CA PRO A 6 -10.69 10.03 -14.94
C PRO A 6 -10.66 11.53 -14.59
N GLU A 7 -10.91 11.86 -13.32
CA GLU A 7 -10.74 13.23 -12.83
C GLU A 7 -9.25 13.60 -12.74
N GLY A 8 -8.94 14.88 -12.94
CA GLY A 8 -7.57 15.40 -12.91
C GLY A 8 -7.03 15.87 -14.27
N GLY A 9 -5.72 16.12 -14.32
CA GLY A 9 -5.05 16.55 -15.55
C GLY A 9 -5.14 15.49 -16.65
N ARG A 10 -5.12 15.91 -17.92
CA ARG A 10 -5.09 14.97 -19.06
C ARG A 10 -3.89 14.04 -18.94
N SER A 11 -4.15 12.76 -18.66
CA SER A 11 -3.15 11.70 -18.62
C SER A 11 -3.30 10.80 -19.84
N SER A 12 -2.17 10.45 -20.48
CA SER A 12 -2.14 9.43 -21.54
C SER A 12 -2.06 8.00 -20.98
N LEU A 13 -2.03 7.85 -19.66
CA LEU A 13 -1.90 6.55 -18.98
C LEU A 13 -3.26 5.90 -18.78
N SER A 14 -3.32 4.57 -18.89
CA SER A 14 -4.54 3.82 -18.59
C SER A 14 -4.87 3.85 -17.09
N LYS A 15 -6.15 3.70 -16.71
CA LYS A 15 -6.58 3.60 -15.30
C LYS A 15 -5.75 2.56 -14.52
N ASN A 16 -5.56 1.38 -15.09
CA ASN A 16 -4.74 0.32 -14.50
C ASN A 16 -3.27 0.73 -14.30
N THR A 17 -2.71 1.53 -15.22
CA THR A 17 -1.34 2.05 -15.07
C THR A 17 -1.29 3.10 -13.95
N MET A 18 -2.30 3.96 -13.85
CA MET A 18 -2.36 4.94 -12.77
C MET A 18 -2.49 4.26 -11.40
N LEU A 19 -3.36 3.24 -11.29
CA LEU A 19 -3.50 2.44 -10.08
C LEU A 19 -2.19 1.72 -9.72
N LEU A 20 -1.53 1.09 -10.70
CA LEU A 20 -0.22 0.46 -10.50
C LEU A 20 0.81 1.46 -9.96
N LEU A 21 0.87 2.67 -10.54
CA LEU A 21 1.81 3.71 -10.10
C LEU A 21 1.43 4.25 -8.72
N ALA A 22 0.16 4.47 -8.44
CA ALA A 22 -0.32 4.97 -7.15
C ALA A 22 0.06 4.01 -6.01
N VAL A 23 -0.23 2.72 -6.17
CA VAL A 23 0.15 1.68 -5.20
C VAL A 23 1.67 1.60 -5.09
N THR A 24 2.41 1.50 -6.22
CA THR A 24 3.89 1.45 -6.17
C THR A 24 4.49 2.65 -5.43
N LEU A 25 3.94 3.85 -5.59
CA LEU A 25 4.42 5.04 -4.87
C LEU A 25 4.07 5.01 -3.37
N HIS A 26 2.95 4.38 -2.99
CA HIS A 26 2.57 4.21 -1.58
C HIS A 26 3.47 3.24 -0.83
N ASN A 27 3.89 2.17 -1.49
CA ASN A 27 4.76 1.15 -0.93
C ASN A 27 6.18 1.68 -0.63
N ILE A 28 6.57 2.84 -1.18
CA ILE A 28 7.86 3.49 -0.84
C ILE A 28 7.87 3.93 0.64
N PRO A 29 6.98 4.82 1.12
CA PRO A 29 6.91 5.19 2.54
C PRO A 29 6.79 4.00 3.51
N GLU A 30 6.08 2.94 3.14
CA GLU A 30 5.96 1.72 3.97
C GLU A 30 7.29 0.99 4.11
N GLY A 31 7.99 0.76 2.99
CA GLY A 31 9.33 0.21 3.03
C GLY A 31 10.30 1.09 3.84
N MET A 32 10.17 2.42 3.72
CA MET A 32 10.97 3.35 4.53
C MET A 32 10.64 3.24 6.03
N ALA A 33 9.37 3.06 6.40
CA ALA A 33 8.96 2.85 7.79
C ALA A 33 9.59 1.60 8.38
N VAL A 34 9.56 0.46 7.66
CA VAL A 34 10.28 -0.77 8.05
C VAL A 34 11.77 -0.48 8.22
N GLY A 35 12.38 0.20 7.24
CA GLY A 35 13.80 0.56 7.27
C GLY A 35 14.20 1.41 8.47
N VAL A 36 13.38 2.38 8.89
CA VAL A 36 13.66 3.21 10.08
C VAL A 36 13.68 2.38 11.36
N VAL A 37 12.71 1.49 11.55
CA VAL A 37 12.67 0.67 12.76
C VAL A 37 13.88 -0.28 12.82
N TYR A 38 14.26 -0.88 11.70
CA TYR A 38 15.47 -1.72 11.63
C TYR A 38 16.79 -0.92 11.74
N ALA A 39 16.84 0.32 11.25
CA ALA A 39 17.98 1.20 11.47
C ALA A 39 18.16 1.53 12.97
N GLY A 40 17.05 1.78 13.67
CA GLY A 40 17.04 1.97 15.12
C GLY A 40 17.53 0.74 15.89
N LEU A 41 17.17 -0.47 15.44
CA LEU A 41 17.69 -1.71 15.99
C LEU A 41 19.19 -1.88 15.82
N ALA A 42 19.70 -1.64 14.61
CA ALA A 42 21.13 -1.72 14.29
C ALA A 42 21.95 -0.71 15.11
N SER A 43 21.32 0.37 15.56
CA SER A 43 21.92 1.43 16.39
C SER A 43 21.98 1.09 17.89
N GLY A 44 21.55 -0.10 18.31
CA GLY A 44 21.59 -0.57 19.70
C GLY A 44 20.28 -0.45 20.48
N GLY A 45 19.14 -0.30 19.79
CA GLY A 45 17.82 -0.31 20.41
C GLY A 45 17.52 -1.63 21.12
N ALA A 46 17.03 -1.55 22.37
CA ALA A 46 16.73 -2.69 23.26
C ALA A 46 15.80 -3.76 22.64
N SER A 47 15.63 -4.91 23.31
CA SER A 47 14.74 -6.02 22.91
C SER A 47 13.31 -5.60 22.56
N ILE A 48 12.79 -4.54 23.18
CA ILE A 48 11.46 -3.96 22.88
C ILE A 48 11.41 -3.43 21.43
N ALA A 49 12.50 -2.88 20.90
CA ALA A 49 12.59 -2.41 19.52
C ALA A 49 12.57 -3.57 18.49
N ALA A 50 13.00 -4.77 18.88
CA ALA A 50 13.00 -5.93 17.99
C ALA A 50 11.59 -6.48 17.80
N ALA A 51 10.81 -6.50 18.89
CA ALA A 51 9.42 -6.86 18.86
C ALA A 51 8.61 -5.88 18.01
N SER A 52 8.78 -4.57 18.19
CA SER A 52 8.06 -3.57 17.39
C SER A 52 8.45 -3.58 15.91
N ALA A 53 9.73 -3.82 15.57
CA ALA A 53 10.15 -3.98 14.18
C ALA A 53 9.49 -5.17 13.49
N LEU A 54 9.44 -6.32 14.17
CA LEU A 54 8.77 -7.52 13.65
C LEU A 54 7.27 -7.30 13.53
N ALA A 55 6.67 -6.65 14.52
CA ALA A 55 5.25 -6.37 14.56
C ALA A 55 4.83 -5.44 13.41
N LEU A 56 5.54 -4.33 13.20
CA LEU A 56 5.33 -3.43 12.06
C LEU A 56 5.52 -4.14 10.71
N SER A 57 6.60 -4.91 10.57
CA SER A 57 6.89 -5.64 9.33
C SER A 57 5.83 -6.67 9.00
N LEU A 58 5.29 -7.36 10.02
CA LEU A 58 4.18 -8.29 9.86
C LEU A 58 2.89 -7.56 9.48
N GLY A 59 2.59 -6.41 10.10
CA GLY A 59 1.45 -5.57 9.74
C GLY A 59 1.48 -5.20 8.26
N ILE A 60 2.60 -4.65 7.79
CA ILE A 60 2.82 -4.28 6.38
C ILE A 60 2.73 -5.52 5.47
N ALA A 61 3.37 -6.64 5.83
CA ALA A 61 3.29 -7.86 5.03
C ALA A 61 1.85 -8.38 4.84
N ILE A 62 0.97 -8.20 5.84
CA ILE A 62 -0.42 -8.65 5.77
C ILE A 62 -1.24 -7.77 4.81
N GLN A 63 -1.11 -6.44 4.87
CA GLN A 63 -1.85 -5.52 3.98
C GLN A 63 -1.36 -5.55 2.52
N ASN A 64 -0.09 -5.90 2.29
CA ASN A 64 0.48 -6.01 0.95
C ASN A 64 -0.19 -7.12 0.12
N PHE A 65 -0.78 -8.12 0.77
CA PHE A 65 -1.50 -9.17 0.06
C PHE A 65 -2.78 -8.63 -0.63
N PRO A 66 -3.70 -7.96 0.10
CA PRO A 66 -4.78 -7.18 -0.51
C PRO A 66 -4.32 -6.18 -1.58
N GLU A 67 -3.25 -5.42 -1.34
CA GLU A 67 -2.74 -4.44 -2.32
C GLU A 67 -2.23 -5.10 -3.61
N GLY A 68 -1.45 -6.17 -3.50
CA GLY A 68 -1.00 -6.93 -4.66
C GLY A 68 -2.17 -7.51 -5.46
N ALA A 69 -3.25 -7.89 -4.78
CA ALA A 69 -4.49 -8.34 -5.43
C ALA A 69 -5.23 -7.19 -6.14
N ILE A 70 -5.23 -5.98 -5.57
CA ILE A 70 -5.84 -4.78 -6.16
C ILE A 70 -5.22 -4.40 -7.49
N ILE A 71 -3.93 -4.71 -7.68
CA ILE A 71 -3.24 -4.53 -8.97
C ILE A 71 -3.47 -5.74 -9.88
N SER A 72 -3.34 -6.94 -9.35
CA SER A 72 -3.34 -8.17 -10.17
C SER A 72 -4.71 -8.48 -10.77
N LEU A 73 -5.80 -8.26 -10.04
CA LEU A 73 -7.15 -8.64 -10.47
C LEU A 73 -7.68 -7.75 -11.62
N PRO A 74 -7.57 -6.41 -11.59
CA PRO A 74 -7.97 -5.55 -12.70
C PRO A 74 -7.13 -5.76 -13.96
N LEU A 75 -5.82 -5.99 -13.82
CA LEU A 75 -4.96 -6.34 -14.96
C LEU A 75 -5.41 -7.64 -15.61
N ARG A 76 -5.79 -8.63 -14.80
CA ARG A 76 -6.33 -9.91 -15.28
C ARG A 76 -7.69 -9.74 -15.96
N SER A 77 -8.61 -8.97 -15.38
CA SER A 77 -9.94 -8.72 -15.97
C SER A 77 -9.85 -7.96 -17.29
N SER A 78 -8.82 -7.13 -17.46
CA SER A 78 -8.50 -6.40 -18.69
C SER A 78 -7.87 -7.27 -19.80
N GLY A 79 -7.85 -8.60 -19.63
CA GLY A 79 -7.37 -9.55 -20.63
C GLY A 79 -5.88 -9.95 -20.50
N MET A 80 -5.17 -9.46 -19.49
CA MET A 80 -3.77 -9.87 -19.26
C MET A 80 -3.68 -11.35 -18.83
N GLY A 81 -2.61 -12.04 -19.24
CA GLY A 81 -2.34 -13.41 -18.79
C GLY A 81 -2.12 -13.49 -17.27
N LYS A 82 -2.64 -14.54 -16.63
CA LYS A 82 -2.59 -14.76 -15.16
C LYS A 82 -1.20 -14.53 -14.56
N GLY A 83 -0.16 -15.14 -15.17
CA GLY A 83 1.21 -15.03 -14.65
C GLY A 83 1.78 -13.62 -14.75
N ARG A 84 1.46 -12.88 -15.82
CA ARG A 84 1.92 -11.49 -16.00
C ARG A 84 1.20 -10.53 -15.05
N ALA A 85 -0.10 -10.70 -14.87
CA ALA A 85 -0.88 -9.91 -13.93
C ALA A 85 -0.38 -10.10 -12.48
N PHE A 86 -0.17 -11.36 -12.06
CA PHE A 86 0.42 -11.69 -10.77
C PHE A 86 1.83 -11.11 -10.60
N LEU A 87 2.68 -11.23 -11.64
CA LEU A 87 4.04 -10.71 -11.59
C LEU A 87 4.04 -9.18 -11.43
N LEU A 88 3.16 -8.45 -12.13
CA LEU A 88 3.07 -6.99 -12.00
C LEU A 88 2.58 -6.57 -10.61
N GLY A 89 1.60 -7.26 -10.02
CA GLY A 89 1.18 -6.99 -8.64
C GLY A 89 2.23 -7.39 -7.59
N THR A 90 3.08 -8.37 -7.89
CA THR A 90 4.22 -8.70 -7.02
C THR A 90 5.33 -7.64 -7.15
N LEU A 91 5.59 -7.18 -8.38
CA LEU A 91 6.63 -6.20 -8.67
C LEU A 91 6.28 -4.80 -8.15
N SER A 92 5.00 -4.45 -7.99
CA SER A 92 4.62 -3.19 -7.34
C SER A 92 5.08 -3.12 -5.88
N GLY A 93 5.05 -4.24 -5.15
CA GLY A 93 5.57 -4.33 -3.77
C GLY A 93 7.09 -4.50 -3.67
N ALA A 94 7.79 -4.79 -4.78
CA ALA A 94 9.25 -4.96 -4.76
C ALA A 94 10.01 -3.67 -4.42
N VAL A 95 9.35 -2.52 -4.46
CA VAL A 95 9.93 -1.24 -4.06
C VAL A 95 10.13 -1.14 -2.54
N GLU A 96 9.36 -1.86 -1.73
CA GLU A 96 9.47 -1.84 -0.27
C GLU A 96 10.82 -2.32 0.26
N PRO A 97 11.33 -3.52 -0.10
CA PRO A 97 12.63 -3.97 0.38
C PRO A 97 13.76 -3.03 -0.10
N LEU A 98 13.63 -2.45 -1.30
CA LEU A 98 14.59 -1.47 -1.78
C LEU A 98 14.57 -0.20 -0.93
N ALA A 99 13.38 0.35 -0.65
CA ALA A 99 13.20 1.53 0.18
C ALA A 99 13.64 1.29 1.63
N ALA A 100 13.39 0.10 2.18
CA ALA A 100 13.83 -0.31 3.51
C ALA A 100 15.36 -0.33 3.62
N VAL A 101 16.04 -0.98 2.66
CA VAL A 101 17.51 -1.03 2.63
C VAL A 101 18.10 0.36 2.46
N LEU A 102 17.58 1.17 1.53
CA LEU A 102 18.04 2.55 1.34
C LEU A 102 17.87 3.39 2.62
N THR A 103 16.76 3.19 3.34
CA THR A 103 16.51 3.90 4.60
C THR A 103 17.45 3.46 5.71
N VAL A 104 17.80 2.18 5.81
CA VAL A 104 18.82 1.72 6.77
C VAL A 104 20.18 2.37 6.48
N LEU A 105 20.56 2.48 5.20
CA LEU A 105 21.83 3.08 4.78
C LEU A 105 21.86 4.62 4.97
N LEU A 106 20.72 5.29 4.80
CA LEU A 106 20.59 6.74 4.78
C LEU A 106 19.71 7.30 5.91
N SER A 107 19.63 6.58 7.04
CA SER A 107 18.68 6.86 8.12
C SER A 107 18.74 8.31 8.62
N GLY A 108 19.94 8.88 8.75
CA GLY A 108 20.13 10.27 9.17
C GLY A 108 19.51 11.33 8.24
N LEU A 109 19.33 11.01 6.95
CA LEU A 109 18.66 11.88 5.97
C LEU A 109 17.16 11.59 5.86
N VAL A 110 16.79 10.31 5.98
CA VAL A 110 15.43 9.83 5.76
C VAL A 110 14.51 10.08 6.97
N VAL A 111 14.99 9.81 8.19
CA VAL A 111 14.16 9.91 9.42
C VAL A 111 13.50 11.29 9.58
N PRO A 112 14.18 12.44 9.33
CA PRO A 112 13.55 13.75 9.47
C PRO A 112 12.45 14.03 8.44
N VAL A 113 12.54 13.46 7.24
CA VAL A 113 11.57 13.69 6.16
C VAL A 113 10.44 12.66 6.13
N LEU A 114 10.65 11.49 6.75
CA LEU A 114 9.72 10.37 6.73
C LEU A 114 8.27 10.74 7.16
N PRO A 115 8.03 11.53 8.22
CA PRO A 115 6.66 11.88 8.62
C PRO A 115 5.88 12.62 7.51
N TYR A 116 6.56 13.46 6.72
CA TYR A 116 5.94 14.17 5.61
C TYR A 116 5.63 13.23 4.45
N LEU A 117 6.52 12.28 4.17
CA LEU A 117 6.30 11.26 3.15
C LEU A 117 5.15 10.32 3.53
N LEU A 118 5.09 9.89 4.79
CA LEU A 118 3.98 9.08 5.32
C LEU A 118 2.65 9.84 5.27
N SER A 119 2.64 11.12 5.65
CA SER A 119 1.44 11.96 5.57
C SER A 119 0.95 12.13 4.12
N PHE A 120 1.88 12.32 3.18
CA PHE A 120 1.55 12.38 1.76
C PHE A 120 1.00 11.04 1.24
N ALA A 121 1.64 9.92 1.58
CA ALA A 121 1.18 8.58 1.20
C ALA A 121 -0.21 8.27 1.76
N ALA A 122 -0.46 8.59 3.02
CA ALA A 122 -1.76 8.40 3.66
C ALA A 122 -2.86 9.21 2.94
N GLY A 123 -2.59 10.48 2.61
CA GLY A 123 -3.52 11.31 1.84
C GLY A 123 -3.81 10.75 0.45
N ALA A 124 -2.78 10.26 -0.26
CA ALA A 124 -2.94 9.64 -1.56
C ALA A 124 -3.80 8.37 -1.50
N MET A 125 -3.64 7.52 -0.48
CA MET A 125 -4.45 6.31 -0.36
C MET A 125 -5.88 6.59 0.05
N VAL A 126 -6.13 7.59 0.90
CA VAL A 126 -7.51 8.03 1.18
C VAL A 126 -8.20 8.48 -0.10
N TYR A 127 -7.51 9.23 -0.97
CA TYR A 127 -8.04 9.62 -2.27
C TYR A 127 -8.37 8.39 -3.14
N VAL A 128 -7.42 7.45 -3.32
CA VAL A 128 -7.64 6.22 -4.11
C VAL A 128 -8.82 5.40 -3.58
N VAL A 129 -8.92 5.24 -2.25
CA VAL A 129 -10.03 4.50 -1.63
C VAL A 129 -11.37 5.16 -1.92
N VAL A 130 -11.46 6.48 -1.76
CA VAL A 130 -12.72 7.23 -1.88
C VAL A 130 -13.16 7.39 -3.33
N GLU A 131 -12.24 7.72 -4.24
CA GLU A 131 -12.57 8.04 -5.63
C GLU A 131 -12.58 6.81 -6.55
N GLU A 132 -11.78 5.78 -6.25
CA GLU A 132 -11.68 4.61 -7.13
C GLU A 132 -12.33 3.39 -6.48
N LEU A 133 -11.86 2.97 -5.30
CA LEU A 133 -12.24 1.66 -4.74
C LEU A 133 -13.69 1.59 -4.27
N ILE A 134 -14.17 2.59 -3.52
CA ILE A 134 -15.55 2.63 -2.99
C ILE A 134 -16.59 2.72 -4.14
N PRO A 135 -16.41 3.59 -5.15
CA PRO A 135 -17.30 3.61 -6.31
C PRO A 135 -17.28 2.30 -7.10
N GLU A 136 -16.10 1.70 -7.32
CA GLU A 136 -15.96 0.46 -8.08
C GLU A 136 -16.70 -0.71 -7.41
N MET A 137 -16.58 -0.88 -6.09
CA MET A 137 -17.33 -1.91 -5.36
C MET A 137 -18.83 -1.62 -5.25
N SER A 138 -19.24 -0.35 -5.34
CA SER A 138 -20.65 0.07 -5.21
C SER A 138 -21.41 0.06 -6.53
N GLY A 139 -20.70 -0.05 -7.66
CA GLY A 139 -21.29 -0.12 -8.99
C GLY A 139 -21.87 -1.49 -9.36
N GLU A 140 -21.57 -2.53 -8.60
CA GLU A 140 -22.02 -3.91 -8.83
C GLU A 140 -23.40 -4.20 -8.19
N PRO A 141 -24.22 -5.12 -8.74
CA PRO A 141 -25.58 -5.40 -8.24
C PRO A 141 -25.67 -5.91 -6.79
N HIS A 142 -24.56 -6.34 -6.20
CA HIS A 142 -24.46 -6.92 -4.86
C HIS A 142 -23.49 -6.13 -3.94
N SER A 143 -23.63 -4.80 -3.90
CA SER A 143 -22.72 -3.91 -3.14
C SER A 143 -22.57 -4.27 -1.65
N ASN A 144 -23.56 -4.92 -1.03
CA ASN A 144 -23.51 -5.34 0.38
C ASN A 144 -22.31 -6.24 0.70
N VAL A 145 -21.91 -7.13 -0.21
CA VAL A 145 -20.76 -8.03 0.01
C VAL A 145 -19.45 -7.25 0.03
N GLY A 146 -19.30 -6.30 -0.90
CA GLY A 146 -18.14 -5.39 -0.93
C GLY A 146 -18.05 -4.58 0.35
N THR A 147 -19.16 -4.01 0.82
CA THR A 147 -19.22 -3.21 2.06
C THR A 147 -18.83 -4.02 3.29
N ILE A 148 -19.32 -5.27 3.40
CA ILE A 148 -18.95 -6.16 4.50
C ILE A 148 -17.46 -6.52 4.43
N ALA A 149 -16.93 -6.82 3.25
CA ALA A 149 -15.52 -7.12 3.06
C ALA A 149 -14.61 -5.93 3.39
N PHE A 150 -14.99 -4.72 2.98
CA PHE A 150 -14.30 -3.47 3.35
C PHE A 150 -14.30 -3.27 4.87
N ALA A 151 -15.47 -3.36 5.51
CA ALA A 151 -15.59 -3.18 6.95
C ALA A 151 -14.77 -4.24 7.73
N ALA A 152 -14.81 -5.50 7.30
CA ALA A 152 -14.01 -6.56 7.89
C ALA A 152 -12.51 -6.30 7.71
N GLY A 153 -12.07 -5.92 6.51
CA GLY A 153 -10.67 -5.57 6.22
C GLY A 153 -10.18 -4.40 7.08
N PHE A 154 -10.99 -3.35 7.20
CA PHE A 154 -10.70 -2.20 8.05
C PHE A 154 -10.55 -2.59 9.53
N VAL A 155 -11.47 -3.39 10.06
CA VAL A 155 -11.41 -3.88 11.45
C VAL A 155 -10.18 -4.76 11.68
N VAL A 156 -9.85 -5.64 10.73
CA VAL A 156 -8.64 -6.47 10.81
C VAL A 156 -7.40 -5.60 10.84
N MET A 157 -7.27 -4.61 9.94
CA MET A 157 -6.13 -3.70 9.94
C MET A 157 -6.04 -2.93 11.27
N MET A 158 -7.12 -2.27 11.70
CA MET A 158 -7.12 -1.51 12.97
C MET A 158 -6.78 -2.39 14.17
N SER A 159 -7.22 -3.65 14.17
CA SER A 159 -6.87 -4.60 15.22
C SER A 159 -5.38 -4.97 15.17
N LEU A 160 -4.82 -5.16 13.98
CA LEU A 160 -3.39 -5.41 13.80
C LEU A 160 -2.56 -4.21 14.24
N ASP A 161 -2.91 -3.00 13.81
CA ASP A 161 -2.24 -1.75 14.23
C ASP A 161 -2.26 -1.58 15.75
N THR A 162 -3.42 -1.77 16.39
CA THR A 162 -3.55 -1.65 17.86
C THR A 162 -2.82 -2.76 18.63
N ALA A 163 -2.71 -3.97 18.06
CA ALA A 163 -2.08 -5.11 18.72
C ALA A 163 -0.56 -5.20 18.48
N LEU A 164 -0.08 -4.64 17.37
CA LEU A 164 1.31 -4.71 16.90
C LEU A 164 2.06 -3.37 17.05
N GLY A 165 1.34 -2.28 17.32
CA GLY A 165 1.86 -0.93 17.57
C GLY A 165 2.06 -0.62 19.05
#